data_AF-A0A497FHP7-F1
#
_entry.id   AF-A0A497FHP7-F1
#
_cell.length_a   1.000
_cell.length_b   1.000
_cell.length_c   1.000
_cell.angle_alpha   90.00
_cell.angle_beta   90.00
_cell.angle_gamma   90.00
#
_symmetry.space_group_name_H-M   'P 1'
#
loop_
_entity.id
_entity.type
_entity.pdbx_description
1 polymer ?
#
loop_
_entity_poly.entity_id
_entity_poly.type
_entity_poly.pdbx_seq_one_letter_code
_entity_poly.pdbx_strand_id
1 'polypeptide(L)'
;CTGLGYTAIYSLKRRASTVVTIEKDPYVLEIARYNPWSRELASEKIEIILADASKYIRELQDESFDRIIHDPPRFALAGELYSLEFYKELYRVLKNGGVLFHYTGAPGVKKGFKFQSSVAARLRRAGFLRIRIIKDFAVVAYKTS
;
A
#
# COMPACT_ATOMS: atom_id res chain seq x y z
N CYS A 1 2.75 -3.72 -2.14
CA CYS A 1 3.46 -4.46 -3.19
C CYS A 1 2.49 -5.40 -3.90
N THR A 2 2.80 -5.81 -5.14
CA THR A 2 1.95 -6.75 -5.90
C THR A 2 1.97 -8.14 -5.30
N GLY A 3 3.16 -8.67 -4.97
CA GLY A 3 3.30 -10.06 -4.56
C GLY A 3 2.71 -11.03 -5.59
N LEU A 4 1.97 -12.04 -5.11
CA LEU A 4 1.21 -12.95 -5.97
C LEU A 4 -0.10 -12.35 -6.52
N GLY A 5 -0.36 -11.05 -6.28
CA GLY A 5 -1.46 -10.32 -6.90
C GLY A 5 -2.82 -10.42 -6.21
N TYR A 6 -2.93 -11.15 -5.10
CA TYR A 6 -4.22 -11.40 -4.47
C TYR A 6 -4.96 -10.12 -4.09
N THR A 7 -4.27 -9.15 -3.48
CA THR A 7 -4.88 -7.87 -3.11
C THR A 7 -5.38 -7.10 -4.34
N ALA A 8 -4.64 -7.12 -5.45
CA ALA A 8 -5.05 -6.46 -6.69
C ALA A 8 -6.28 -7.14 -7.30
N ILE A 9 -6.26 -8.46 -7.40
CA ILE A 9 -7.39 -9.28 -7.88
C ILE A 9 -8.63 -9.05 -7.01
N TYR A 10 -8.50 -9.12 -5.69
CA TYR A 10 -9.63 -8.91 -4.78
C TYR A 10 -10.16 -7.49 -4.83
N SER A 11 -9.33 -6.49 -5.11
CA SER A 11 -9.79 -5.11 -5.30
C SER A 11 -10.72 -5.02 -6.52
N LEU A 12 -10.40 -5.67 -7.64
CA LEU A 12 -11.30 -5.79 -8.79
C LEU A 12 -12.59 -6.55 -8.43
N LYS A 13 -12.49 -7.68 -7.73
CA LYS A 13 -13.67 -8.45 -7.27
C LYS A 13 -14.57 -7.64 -6.34
N ARG A 14 -14.01 -6.64 -5.65
CA ARG A 14 -14.74 -5.67 -4.83
C ARG A 14 -15.12 -4.40 -5.59
N ARG A 15 -15.20 -4.49 -6.92
CA ARG A 15 -15.71 -3.46 -7.85
C ARG A 15 -14.82 -2.24 -8.01
N ALA A 16 -13.51 -2.35 -7.78
CA ALA A 16 -12.58 -1.35 -8.31
C ALA A 16 -12.70 -1.30 -9.85
N SER A 17 -12.72 -0.10 -10.42
CA SER A 17 -12.78 0.11 -11.87
C SER A 17 -11.47 -0.31 -12.55
N THR A 18 -10.35 0.10 -11.96
CA THR A 18 -8.98 -0.25 -12.34
C THR A 18 -8.11 -0.40 -11.09
N VAL A 19 -6.99 -1.10 -11.22
CA VAL A 19 -6.00 -1.30 -10.16
C VAL A 19 -4.61 -1.11 -10.73
N VAL A 20 -3.84 -0.20 -10.14
CA VAL A 20 -2.39 -0.10 -10.37
C VAL A 20 -1.69 -0.80 -9.22
N THR A 21 -0.72 -1.65 -9.52
CA THR A 21 0.04 -2.39 -8.51
C THR A 21 1.53 -2.39 -8.86
N ILE A 22 2.38 -2.19 -7.85
CA ILE A 22 3.82 -2.01 -8.03
C ILE A 22 4.56 -3.17 -7.36
N GLU A 23 5.42 -3.84 -8.14
CA GLU A 23 6.34 -4.88 -7.69
C GLU A 23 7.77 -4.48 -8.00
N LYS A 24 8.69 -4.69 -7.06
CA LYS A 24 10.10 -4.38 -7.26
C LYS A 24 10.86 -5.58 -7.84
N ASP A 25 10.41 -6.79 -7.54
CA ASP A 25 11.12 -8.02 -7.89
C ASP A 25 10.49 -8.71 -9.12
N PRO A 26 11.19 -8.79 -10.26
CA PRO A 26 10.68 -9.49 -11.44
C PRO A 26 10.45 -10.99 -11.19
N TYR A 27 11.21 -11.62 -10.29
CA TYR A 27 11.05 -13.05 -9.99
C TYR A 27 9.73 -13.33 -9.25
N VAL A 28 9.25 -12.39 -8.44
CA VAL A 28 7.93 -12.51 -7.80
C VAL A 28 6.82 -12.54 -8.86
N LEU A 29 6.92 -11.70 -9.88
CA LEU A 29 5.97 -11.71 -10.99
C LEU A 29 6.09 -12.98 -11.84
N GLU A 30 7.30 -13.49 -12.03
CA GLU A 30 7.51 -14.78 -12.70
C GLU A 30 6.82 -15.92 -11.95
N ILE A 31 7.01 -16.01 -10.64
CA ILE A 31 6.31 -17.00 -9.79
C ILE A 31 4.79 -16.83 -9.90
N ALA A 32 4.29 -15.59 -9.89
CA ALA A 32 2.88 -15.31 -10.04
C ALA A 32 2.31 -15.80 -11.39
N ARG A 33 3.10 -15.81 -12.47
CA ARG A 33 2.66 -16.34 -13.77
C ARG A 33 2.39 -17.85 -13.74
N TYR A 34 3.17 -18.60 -12.96
CA TYR A 34 2.98 -20.04 -12.80
C TYR A 34 1.87 -20.39 -11.81
N ASN A 35 1.47 -19.45 -10.95
CA ASN A 35 0.50 -19.67 -9.89
C ASN A 35 -0.95 -19.65 -10.41
N PRO A 36 -1.72 -20.75 -10.31
CA PRO A 36 -3.12 -20.79 -10.74
C PRO A 36 -4.03 -19.73 -10.08
N TRP A 37 -3.75 -19.35 -8.83
CA TRP A 37 -4.54 -18.36 -8.09
C TRP A 37 -4.22 -16.91 -8.48
N SER A 38 -3.17 -16.70 -9.28
CA SER A 38 -2.73 -15.39 -9.75
C SER A 38 -3.20 -15.08 -11.17
N ARG A 39 -3.89 -16.00 -11.87
CA ARG A 39 -4.30 -15.83 -13.29
C ARG A 39 -5.05 -14.53 -13.58
N GLU A 40 -5.87 -14.07 -12.63
CA GLU A 40 -6.66 -12.84 -12.79
C GLU A 40 -5.79 -11.57 -12.77
N LEU A 41 -4.49 -11.65 -12.44
CA LEU A 41 -3.54 -10.55 -12.66
C LEU A 41 -3.43 -10.12 -14.12
N ALA A 42 -3.74 -11.02 -15.07
CA ALA A 42 -3.72 -10.74 -16.50
C ALA A 42 -4.93 -9.92 -16.99
N SER A 43 -5.82 -9.51 -16.10
CA SER A 43 -6.95 -8.64 -16.42
C SER A 43 -6.47 -7.30 -17.00
N GLU A 44 -7.09 -6.82 -18.08
CA GLU A 44 -6.85 -5.49 -18.67
C GLU A 44 -7.11 -4.32 -17.70
N LYS A 45 -7.81 -4.59 -16.59
CA LYS A 45 -8.09 -3.61 -15.53
C LYS A 45 -7.00 -3.55 -14.46
N ILE A 46 -5.98 -4.41 -14.54
CA ILE A 46 -4.81 -4.40 -13.64
C ILE A 46 -3.59 -3.94 -14.44
N GLU A 47 -3.01 -2.83 -14.02
CA GLU A 47 -1.70 -2.39 -14.49
C GLU A 47 -0.64 -2.81 -13.46
N ILE A 48 0.30 -3.66 -13.89
CA ILE A 48 1.43 -4.10 -13.07
C ILE A 48 2.66 -3.30 -13.47
N ILE A 49 3.23 -2.58 -12.51
CA ILE A 49 4.40 -1.75 -12.70
C ILE A 49 5.58 -2.44 -12.01
N LEU A 50 6.57 -2.85 -12.80
CA LEU A 50 7.82 -3.38 -12.28
C LEU A 50 8.77 -2.23 -11.94
N ALA A 51 8.73 -1.77 -10.69
CA ALA A 51 9.54 -0.65 -10.22
C ALA A 51 9.72 -0.65 -8.69
N ASP A 52 10.67 0.14 -8.20
CA ASP A 52 10.75 0.46 -6.78
C ASP A 52 9.65 1.46 -6.40
N ALA A 53 8.65 1.03 -5.64
CA ALA A 53 7.53 1.87 -5.21
C ALA A 53 7.99 3.15 -4.48
N SER A 54 9.08 3.09 -3.70
CA SER A 54 9.62 4.25 -2.97
C SER A 54 10.12 5.36 -3.90
N LYS A 55 10.40 5.01 -5.17
CA LYS A 55 10.83 5.91 -6.23
C LYS A 55 9.68 6.25 -7.16
N TYR A 56 9.04 5.23 -7.72
CA TYR A 56 8.02 5.33 -8.76
C TYR A 56 6.79 6.14 -8.34
N ILE A 57 6.47 6.19 -7.03
CA ILE A 57 5.35 6.99 -6.55
C ILE A 57 5.43 8.48 -6.96
N ARG A 58 6.64 9.01 -7.20
CA ARG A 58 6.84 10.39 -7.67
C ARG A 58 6.38 10.64 -9.10
N GLU A 59 6.30 9.59 -9.92
CA GLU A 59 5.82 9.65 -11.31
C GLU A 59 4.29 9.65 -11.38
N LEU A 60 3.62 9.23 -10.30
CA LEU A 60 2.16 9.21 -10.23
C LEU A 60 1.62 10.62 -10.02
N GLN A 61 0.50 10.93 -10.66
CA GLN A 61 -0.15 12.25 -10.56
C GLN A 61 -0.76 12.48 -9.17
N ASP A 62 -0.80 13.75 -8.76
CA ASP A 62 -1.54 14.21 -7.59
C ASP A 62 -3.01 13.78 -7.68
N GLU A 63 -3.60 13.40 -6.55
CA GLU A 63 -5.04 13.11 -6.44
C GLU A 63 -5.58 12.15 -7.52
N SER A 64 -4.79 11.13 -7.88
CA SER A 64 -5.13 10.15 -8.92
C SER A 64 -5.83 8.89 -8.37
N PHE A 65 -5.68 8.59 -7.06
CA PHE A 65 -6.21 7.36 -6.46
C PHE A 65 -7.30 7.61 -5.41
N ASP A 66 -8.39 6.85 -5.49
CA ASP A 66 -9.46 6.88 -4.48
C ASP A 66 -9.09 6.07 -3.22
N ARG A 67 -8.29 5.01 -3.39
CA ARG A 67 -7.90 4.07 -2.34
C ARG A 67 -6.47 3.60 -2.58
N ILE A 68 -5.70 3.45 -1.50
CA ILE A 68 -4.36 2.88 -1.54
C ILE A 68 -4.27 1.73 -0.53
N ILE A 69 -3.69 0.61 -0.95
CA ILE A 69 -3.32 -0.51 -0.07
C ILE A 69 -1.80 -0.56 0.00
N HIS A 70 -1.26 -0.13 1.15
CA HIS A 70 0.17 -0.17 1.44
C HIS A 70 0.50 -1.38 2.30
N ASP A 71 0.94 -2.44 1.64
CA ASP A 71 1.41 -3.68 2.25
C ASP A 71 2.88 -3.91 1.88
N PRO A 72 3.82 -3.23 2.57
CA PRO A 72 5.24 -3.36 2.31
C PRO A 72 5.84 -4.58 3.04
N PRO A 73 7.05 -5.01 2.65
CA PRO A 73 7.86 -5.91 3.47
C PRO A 73 8.04 -5.38 4.89
N ARG A 74 8.53 -6.25 5.78
CA ARG A 74 8.83 -5.85 7.17
C ARG A 74 9.78 -4.64 7.18
N PHE A 75 9.57 -3.74 8.15
CA PHE A 75 10.36 -2.51 8.30
C PHE A 75 11.88 -2.70 8.19
N ALA A 76 12.43 -3.79 8.72
CA ALA A 76 13.87 -4.08 8.66
C ALA A 76 14.41 -4.30 7.23
N LEU A 77 13.55 -4.65 6.28
CA LEU A 77 13.89 -4.93 4.88
C LEU A 77 13.57 -3.77 3.93
N ALA A 78 12.66 -2.87 4.32
CA ALA A 78 12.13 -1.82 3.44
C ALA A 78 11.77 -0.55 4.22
N GLY A 79 12.72 -0.01 5.01
CA GLY A 79 12.50 1.13 5.89
C GLY A 79 12.06 2.40 5.16
N GLU A 80 12.47 2.56 3.89
CA GLU A 80 12.08 3.65 3.00
C GLU A 80 10.57 3.73 2.78
N LEU A 81 9.88 2.59 2.78
CA LEU A 81 8.42 2.49 2.62
C LEU A 81 7.64 2.87 3.89
N TYR A 82 8.35 3.14 4.99
CA TYR A 82 7.77 3.63 6.25
C TYR A 82 8.25 5.06 6.61
N SER A 83 8.98 5.70 5.69
CA SER A 83 9.49 7.06 5.84
C SER A 83 8.38 8.10 5.79
N LEU A 84 8.63 9.27 6.37
CA LEU A 84 7.67 10.39 6.29
C LEU A 84 7.50 10.86 4.85
N GLU A 85 8.60 10.87 4.10
CA GLU A 85 8.71 11.29 2.71
C GLU A 85 7.83 10.40 1.83
N PHE A 86 7.92 9.07 2.00
CA PHE A 86 7.04 8.15 1.29
C PHE A 86 5.56 8.34 1.67
N TYR A 87 5.26 8.58 2.95
CA TYR A 87 3.89 8.85 3.38
C TYR A 87 3.32 10.16 2.84
N LYS A 88 4.16 11.18 2.63
CA LYS A 88 3.75 12.42 1.94
C LYS A 88 3.39 12.16 0.49
N GLU A 89 4.15 11.31 -0.20
CA GLU A 89 3.81 10.89 -1.56
C GLU A 89 2.49 10.10 -1.60
N LEU A 90 2.26 9.19 -0.64
CA LEU A 90 0.97 8.49 -0.51
C LEU A 90 -0.18 9.48 -0.28
N TYR A 91 0.04 10.54 0.50
CA TYR A 91 -0.95 11.60 0.72
C TYR A 91 -1.21 12.41 -0.55
N ARG A 92 -0.15 12.75 -1.30
CA ARG A 92 -0.21 13.53 -2.55
C ARG A 92 -1.04 12.83 -3.62
N VAL A 93 -0.76 11.55 -3.88
CA VAL A 93 -1.43 10.79 -4.95
C VAL A 93 -2.86 10.36 -4.59
N LEU A 94 -3.24 10.39 -3.31
CA LEU A 94 -4.58 10.07 -2.85
C LEU A 94 -5.51 11.27 -3.07
N LYS A 95 -6.73 11.02 -3.57
CA LYS A 95 -7.78 12.04 -3.71
C LYS A 95 -8.26 12.57 -2.35
N ASN A 96 -8.82 13.77 -2.34
CA ASN A 96 -9.61 14.24 -1.20
C ASN A 96 -10.76 13.26 -0.90
N GLY A 97 -10.92 12.88 0.38
CA GLY A 97 -11.84 11.82 0.80
C GLY A 97 -11.34 10.40 0.53
N GLY A 98 -10.13 10.25 0.00
CA GLY A 98 -9.49 8.96 -0.23
C GLY A 98 -9.04 8.27 1.06
N VAL A 99 -8.80 6.96 0.96
CA VAL A 99 -8.42 6.11 2.11
C VAL A 99 -7.15 5.33 1.83
N LEU A 100 -6.20 5.39 2.77
CA LEU A 100 -5.03 4.54 2.83
C LEU A 100 -5.27 3.43 3.86
N PHE A 101 -5.17 2.18 3.41
CA PHE A 101 -5.00 1.03 4.29
C PHE A 101 -3.52 0.65 4.32
N HIS A 102 -2.88 0.73 5.49
CA HIS A 102 -1.49 0.33 5.66
C HIS A 102 -1.39 -0.89 6.56
N TYR A 103 -1.01 -2.03 5.99
CA TYR A 103 -0.70 -3.23 6.75
C TYR A 103 0.61 -3.03 7.52
N THR A 104 0.56 -3.25 8.83
CA THR A 104 1.72 -3.08 9.72
C THR A 104 2.14 -4.39 10.38
N GLY A 105 1.35 -5.45 10.20
CA GLY A 105 1.51 -6.75 10.86
C GLY A 105 1.44 -6.68 12.39
N ALA A 106 1.67 -7.85 13.01
CA ALA A 106 1.77 -8.01 14.45
C ALA A 106 3.23 -8.34 14.87
N PRO A 107 4.13 -7.35 15.02
CA PRO A 107 5.36 -7.61 15.76
C PRO A 107 4.95 -7.83 17.22
N GLY A 108 5.05 -9.05 17.78
CA GLY A 108 4.58 -9.47 19.11
C GLY A 108 3.94 -8.44 20.06
N VAL A 109 2.72 -8.73 20.56
CA VAL A 109 1.78 -7.93 21.38
C VAL A 109 2.25 -6.56 21.94
N LYS A 110 3.36 -6.46 22.68
CA LYS A 110 3.86 -5.18 23.24
C LYS A 110 4.63 -4.31 22.23
N LYS A 111 5.40 -4.91 21.31
CA LYS A 111 6.16 -4.18 20.28
C LYS A 111 5.23 -3.68 19.16
N GLY A 112 4.16 -4.43 18.87
CA GLY A 112 3.18 -4.14 17.83
C GLY A 112 2.47 -2.81 18.04
N PHE A 113 1.96 -2.60 19.26
CA PHE A 113 1.30 -1.34 19.60
C PHE A 113 2.22 -0.11 19.48
N LYS A 114 3.46 -0.20 19.97
CA LYS A 114 4.44 0.90 19.85
C LYS A 114 4.78 1.19 18.38
N PHE A 115 4.90 0.15 17.56
CA PHE A 115 5.16 0.28 16.13
C PHE A 115 4.00 0.97 15.40
N GLN A 116 2.76 0.51 15.58
CA GLN A 116 1.58 1.12 14.97
C GLN A 116 1.38 2.58 15.41
N SER A 117 1.71 2.89 16.67
CA SER A 117 1.66 4.27 17.19
C SER A 117 2.67 5.17 16.48
N SER A 118 3.89 4.69 16.24
CA SER A 118 4.92 5.40 15.48
C SER A 118 4.53 5.61 14.02
N VAL A 119 3.95 4.58 13.38
CA VAL A 119 3.41 4.67 12.01
C VAL A 119 2.29 5.72 11.94
N ALA A 120 1.33 5.67 12.86
CA ALA A 120 0.24 6.64 12.94
C ALA A 120 0.77 8.07 13.15
N ALA A 121 1.78 8.28 14.00
CA ALA A 121 2.39 9.58 14.20
C ALA A 121 3.06 10.13 12.92
N ARG A 122 3.76 9.29 12.15
CA ARG A 122 4.34 9.70 10.85
C ARG A 122 3.25 10.00 9.81
N LEU A 123 2.19 9.19 9.74
CA LEU A 123 1.05 9.45 8.86
C LEU A 123 0.38 10.79 9.17
N ARG A 124 0.21 11.14 10.46
CA ARG A 124 -0.28 12.49 10.84
C ARG A 124 0.63 13.60 10.33
N ARG A 125 1.94 13.44 10.51
CA ARG A 125 2.94 14.40 9.99
C ARG A 125 2.94 14.51 8.47
N ALA A 126 2.48 13.49 7.75
CA ALA A 126 2.33 13.51 6.30
C ALA A 126 1.05 14.21 5.82
N GLY A 127 0.10 14.51 6.72
CA GLY A 127 -1.17 15.18 6.41
C GLY A 127 -2.42 14.37 6.74
N PHE A 128 -2.30 13.09 7.09
CA PHE A 128 -3.47 12.27 7.43
C PHE A 128 -3.99 12.60 8.84
N LEU A 129 -5.04 13.42 8.92
CA LEU A 129 -5.59 13.88 10.21
C LEU A 129 -6.44 12.81 10.90
N ARG A 130 -7.26 12.08 10.13
CA ARG A 130 -8.11 11.02 10.66
C ARG A 130 -7.41 9.67 10.49
N ILE A 131 -7.09 9.03 11.61
CA ILE A 131 -6.41 7.73 11.66
C ILE A 131 -7.15 6.77 12.59
N ARG A 132 -7.36 5.54 12.13
CA ARG A 132 -7.87 4.41 12.91
C ARG A 132 -6.80 3.33 12.99
N ILE A 133 -6.39 2.98 14.20
CA ILE A 133 -5.49 1.84 14.44
C ILE A 133 -6.33 0.59 14.65
N ILE A 134 -6.08 -0.44 13.85
CA ILE A 134 -6.61 -1.79 14.06
C ILE A 134 -5.49 -2.57 14.74
N LYS A 135 -5.66 -2.79 16.04
CA LYS A 135 -4.63 -3.38 16.92
C LYS A 135 -4.07 -4.66 16.31
N ASP A 136 -2.74 -4.74 16.25
CA ASP A 136 -1.97 -5.91 15.78
C ASP A 136 -2.26 -6.32 14.32
N PHE A 137 -2.79 -5.41 13.50
CA PHE A 137 -3.11 -5.69 12.10
C PHE A 137 -2.69 -4.56 11.17
N ALA A 138 -3.36 -3.40 11.25
CA ALA A 138 -3.24 -2.35 10.26
C ALA A 138 -3.51 -0.95 10.82
N VAL A 139 -3.11 0.06 10.06
CA VAL A 139 -3.47 1.46 10.28
C VAL A 139 -4.27 1.94 9.07
N VAL A 140 -5.45 2.50 9.30
CA VAL A 140 -6.28 3.11 8.27
C VAL A 140 -6.22 4.62 8.42
N ALA A 141 -5.85 5.32 7.36
CA ALA A 141 -5.69 6.77 7.33
C ALA A 141 -6.57 7.38 6.24
N TYR A 142 -7.17 8.53 6.52
CA TYR A 142 -8.08 9.21 5.60
C TYR A 142 -7.49 10.57 5.24
N LYS A 143 -7.50 10.91 3.94
CA LYS A 143 -7.23 12.27 3.49
C LYS A 143 -8.51 13.08 3.61
N THR A 144 -8.56 13.93 4.62
CA THR A 144 -9.63 14.90 4.82
C THR A 144 -9.19 16.22 4.20
N SER A 145 -10.12 16.92 3.54
CA SER A 145 -9.95 18.23 2.91
C SER A 145 -9.15 19.21 3.78
#